data_AF-A0A8T5RTT1-F1
#
_entry.id   AF-A0A8T5RTT1-F1
#
_cell.length_a   1.000
_cell.length_b   1.000
_cell.length_c   1.000
_cell.angle_alpha   90.00
_cell.angle_beta   90.00
_cell.angle_gamma   90.00
#
_symmetry.space_group_name_H-M   'P 1'
#
loop_
_entity.id
_entity.type
_entity.pdbx_description
1 polymer ?
#
loop_
_entity_poly.entity_id
_entity_poly.type
_entity_poly.pdbx_seq_one_letter_code
_entity_poly.pdbx_strand_id
1 'polypeptide(L)'
;MITAKYKRNIIKSIILIGLFDIISLELCRYILQIPPSFLYYLMIIVFFIPQLSSFFFIDYISKKKERPKKKYQINDYLTLKLENKATTIYVDGKQFIQCKFLLLNIPPDKVRDFDDIESIDDAAERLNHDLEYQNKIKIKIPPETEFWAHCSNLQVWVEYNYDTRLLHSNLAFPLLKAITDAGDHIANEVFKQEIKLRFESFNPSTQQHLIENGYLNYFSKEEREEIFKLILDENIWINWGYNHLNANRKKKALELFFHARNINPINPKTLLGIAQVYVRTKKYDKALQIYNEILQYYPDNLKALNGKNSMHHQV
;
A
#
# COMPACT_ATOMS: atom_id res chain seq x y z
N MET A 1 31.31 -18.66 29.64
CA MET A 1 30.65 -17.33 29.55
C MET A 1 29.64 -17.22 28.39
N ILE A 2 29.91 -17.85 27.23
CA ILE A 2 29.03 -17.82 26.03
C ILE A 2 27.69 -18.56 26.28
N THR A 3 27.69 -19.64 27.04
CA THR A 3 26.52 -20.50 27.31
C THR A 3 25.42 -19.84 28.15
N ALA A 4 25.78 -19.00 29.13
CA ALA A 4 24.80 -18.30 29.96
C ALA A 4 24.14 -17.13 29.21
N LYS A 5 24.90 -16.42 28.37
CA LYS A 5 24.39 -15.33 27.51
C LYS A 5 23.45 -15.88 26.42
N TYR A 6 23.77 -17.04 25.85
CA TYR A 6 22.94 -17.72 24.86
C TYR A 6 21.61 -18.20 25.45
N LYS A 7 21.64 -18.82 26.64
CA LYS A 7 20.44 -19.24 27.37
C LYS A 7 19.53 -18.05 27.73
N ARG A 8 20.10 -16.89 28.09
CA ARG A 8 19.34 -15.66 28.37
C ARG A 8 18.63 -15.08 27.14
N ASN A 9 19.25 -15.18 25.97
CA ASN A 9 18.66 -14.70 24.72
C ASN A 9 17.52 -15.61 24.25
N ILE A 10 17.63 -16.94 24.40
CA ILE A 10 16.54 -17.87 24.09
C ILE A 10 15.31 -17.60 24.97
N ILE A 11 15.52 -17.38 26.28
CA ILE A 11 14.43 -17.03 27.20
C ILE A 11 13.79 -15.69 26.81
N LYS A 12 14.59 -14.69 26.41
CA LYS A 12 14.06 -13.41 25.90
C LYS A 12 13.27 -13.57 24.60
N SER A 13 13.71 -14.41 23.67
CA SER A 13 12.99 -14.69 22.42
C SER A 13 11.67 -15.44 22.67
N ILE A 14 11.64 -16.36 23.64
CA ILE A 14 10.42 -17.07 24.05
C ILE A 14 9.42 -16.11 24.74
N ILE A 15 9.92 -15.16 25.52
CA ILE A 15 9.12 -14.06 26.10
C ILE A 15 8.56 -13.14 25.01
N LEU A 16 9.36 -12.82 23.98
CA LEU A 16 8.97 -11.95 22.86
C LEU A 16 7.86 -12.53 21.97
N ILE A 17 7.70 -13.87 21.97
CA ILE A 17 6.68 -14.60 21.20
C ILE A 17 5.38 -14.79 22.02
N GLY A 18 5.28 -14.21 23.22
CA GLY A 18 4.04 -14.21 24.01
C GLY A 18 3.67 -15.58 24.61
N LEU A 19 4.61 -16.52 24.68
CA LEU A 19 4.36 -17.89 25.21
C LEU A 19 4.32 -17.97 26.75
N PHE A 20 4.28 -16.84 27.46
CA PHE A 20 4.50 -16.82 28.91
C PHE A 20 3.39 -17.52 29.72
N ASP A 21 2.17 -17.61 29.18
CA ASP A 21 1.07 -18.26 29.92
C ASP A 21 1.02 -19.79 29.75
N ILE A 22 1.91 -20.39 28.95
CA ILE A 22 1.83 -21.83 28.60
C ILE A 22 3.00 -22.66 29.11
N ILE A 23 4.15 -22.06 29.46
CA ILE A 23 5.33 -22.84 29.85
C ILE A 23 5.43 -22.90 31.37
N SER A 24 4.97 -24.03 31.95
CA SER A 24 5.20 -24.31 33.37
C SER A 24 6.71 -24.28 33.67
N LEU A 25 7.08 -23.80 34.86
CA LEU A 25 8.46 -23.74 35.38
C LEU A 25 9.23 -25.08 35.27
N GLU A 26 8.54 -26.21 35.12
CA GLU A 26 9.13 -27.54 34.92
C GLU A 26 9.70 -27.75 33.51
N LEU A 27 9.07 -27.22 32.45
CA LEU A 27 9.57 -27.37 31.08
C LEU A 27 10.90 -26.61 30.88
N CYS A 28 11.03 -25.44 31.51
CA CYS A 28 12.28 -24.66 31.51
C CYS A 28 13.45 -25.41 32.19
N ARG A 29 13.18 -26.21 33.22
CA ARG A 29 14.21 -27.06 33.85
C ARG A 29 14.67 -28.19 32.93
N TYR A 30 13.77 -28.77 32.14
CA TYR A 30 14.10 -29.79 31.14
C TYR A 30 14.95 -29.23 30.00
N ILE A 31 14.59 -28.06 29.47
CA ILE A 31 15.34 -27.39 28.37
C ILE A 31 16.77 -27.04 28.80
N LEU A 32 17.00 -26.75 30.09
CA LEU A 32 18.33 -26.44 30.63
C LEU A 32 19.29 -27.64 30.70
N GLN A 33 18.75 -28.86 30.68
CA GLN A 33 19.51 -30.13 30.76
C GLN A 33 19.87 -30.71 29.37
N ILE A 34 19.33 -30.16 28.28
CA ILE A 34 19.58 -30.65 26.93
C ILE A 34 20.98 -30.16 26.45
N PRO A 35 21.83 -31.06 25.93
CA PRO A 35 23.15 -30.68 25.43
C PRO A 35 23.06 -29.69 24.24
N PRO A 36 23.99 -28.72 24.12
CA PRO A 36 23.90 -27.63 23.14
C PRO A 36 23.79 -28.09 21.67
N SER A 37 24.34 -29.26 21.36
CA SER A 37 24.27 -29.88 20.03
C SER A 37 22.84 -30.26 19.63
N PHE A 38 21.96 -30.58 20.58
CA PHE A 38 20.56 -30.94 20.32
C PHE A 38 19.64 -29.72 20.19
N LEU A 39 19.99 -28.59 20.81
CA LEU A 39 19.22 -27.34 20.72
C LEU A 39 19.24 -26.75 19.29
N TYR A 40 20.33 -26.97 18.56
CA TYR A 40 20.45 -26.57 17.15
C TYR A 40 19.46 -27.32 16.26
N TYR A 41 19.30 -28.63 16.47
CA TYR A 41 18.32 -29.45 15.74
C TYR A 41 16.88 -29.11 16.13
N LEU A 42 16.62 -28.77 17.40
CA LEU A 42 15.29 -28.34 17.84
C LEU A 42 14.88 -26.99 17.19
N MET A 43 15.82 -26.06 17.03
CA MET A 43 15.59 -24.80 16.31
C MET A 43 15.32 -25.04 14.82
N ILE A 44 16.02 -25.98 14.20
CA ILE A 44 15.78 -26.36 12.79
C ILE A 44 14.39 -27.00 12.66
N ILE A 45 13.96 -27.85 13.59
CA ILE A 45 12.63 -28.47 13.57
C ILE A 45 11.50 -27.42 13.74
N VAL A 46 11.72 -26.39 14.58
CA VAL A 46 10.75 -25.29 14.78
C VAL A 46 10.72 -24.31 13.58
N PHE A 47 11.82 -24.13 12.86
CA PHE A 47 11.88 -23.26 11.67
C PHE A 47 11.51 -23.98 10.35
N PHE A 48 11.73 -25.29 10.23
CA PHE A 48 11.49 -26.07 9.00
C PHE A 48 10.21 -26.92 9.00
N ILE A 49 9.39 -26.87 10.06
CA ILE A 49 8.05 -27.46 10.04
C ILE A 49 7.00 -26.35 10.25
N PRO A 50 6.59 -25.65 9.17
CA PRO A 50 5.45 -24.70 9.21
C PRO A 50 4.12 -25.38 9.59
N GLN A 51 4.09 -26.71 9.61
CA GLN A 51 2.90 -27.52 9.88
C GLN A 51 2.66 -27.83 11.37
N LEU A 52 3.60 -27.52 12.28
CA LEU A 52 3.42 -27.83 13.71
C LEU A 52 3.08 -26.63 14.59
N SER A 53 3.44 -25.40 14.19
CA SER A 53 2.94 -24.19 14.87
C SER A 53 1.45 -24.01 14.68
N SER A 54 0.92 -24.41 13.52
CA SER A 54 -0.52 -24.52 13.27
C SER A 54 -1.15 -25.64 14.11
N PHE A 55 -0.48 -26.77 14.32
CA PHE A 55 -1.04 -27.91 15.05
C PHE A 55 -1.24 -27.64 16.56
N PHE A 56 -0.27 -27.00 17.23
CA PHE A 56 -0.42 -26.64 18.65
C PHE A 56 -1.36 -25.44 18.88
N PHE A 57 -1.43 -24.51 17.93
CA PHE A 57 -2.39 -23.40 17.97
C PHE A 57 -3.83 -23.88 17.77
N ILE A 58 -4.03 -24.86 16.86
CA ILE A 58 -5.32 -25.52 16.64
C ILE A 58 -5.76 -26.32 17.89
N ASP A 59 -4.84 -27.00 18.58
CA ASP A 59 -5.19 -27.79 19.77
C ASP A 59 -5.47 -26.94 21.02
N TYR A 60 -4.84 -25.76 21.13
CA TYR A 60 -5.18 -24.75 22.14
C TYR A 60 -6.59 -24.16 21.91
N ILE A 61 -6.95 -23.89 20.64
CA ILE A 61 -8.31 -23.47 20.26
C ILE A 61 -9.33 -24.60 20.49
N SER A 62 -8.96 -25.86 20.25
CA SER A 62 -9.85 -27.03 20.42
C SER A 62 -10.31 -27.24 21.88
N LYS A 63 -9.47 -26.86 22.85
CA LYS A 63 -9.77 -27.04 24.28
C LYS A 63 -10.75 -26.01 24.86
N LYS A 64 -11.00 -24.88 24.18
CA LYS A 64 -12.14 -24.00 24.51
C LYS A 64 -13.34 -24.39 23.65
N LYS A 65 -14.14 -25.35 24.12
CA LYS A 65 -15.49 -25.63 23.59
C LYS A 65 -16.46 -24.46 23.90
N GLU A 66 -16.23 -23.30 23.31
CA GLU A 66 -17.31 -22.38 22.99
C GLU A 66 -17.74 -22.66 21.54
N ARG A 67 -19.06 -22.74 21.30
CA ARG A 67 -19.60 -22.88 19.94
C ARG A 67 -18.96 -21.81 19.05
N PRO A 68 -18.57 -22.10 17.79
CA PRO A 68 -17.90 -21.09 16.96
C PRO A 68 -18.84 -19.91 16.80
N LYS A 69 -18.50 -18.79 17.43
CA LYS A 69 -19.25 -17.55 17.27
C LYS A 69 -19.12 -17.20 15.79
N LYS A 70 -20.24 -17.20 15.06
CA LYS A 70 -20.31 -16.77 13.66
C LYS A 70 -19.98 -15.28 13.47
N LYS A 71 -19.59 -14.59 14.54
CA LYS A 71 -19.16 -13.21 14.61
C LYS A 71 -17.90 -13.17 15.49
N TYR A 72 -16.83 -12.60 14.97
CA TYR A 72 -15.58 -12.37 15.69
C TYR A 72 -15.25 -10.88 15.59
N GLN A 73 -15.16 -10.20 16.73
CA GLN A 73 -14.83 -8.78 16.79
C GLN A 73 -13.34 -8.66 17.13
N ILE A 74 -12.57 -8.03 16.25
CA ILE A 74 -11.12 -7.86 16.41
C ILE A 74 -10.84 -6.63 17.26
N ASN A 75 -11.50 -5.51 16.92
CA ASN A 75 -11.47 -4.27 17.70
C ASN A 75 -12.81 -3.53 17.57
N ASP A 76 -12.86 -2.27 17.99
CA ASP A 76 -14.07 -1.46 17.97
C ASP A 76 -14.60 -1.20 16.53
N TYR A 77 -13.72 -1.23 15.52
CA TYR A 77 -14.04 -0.92 14.13
C TYR A 77 -14.17 -2.17 13.25
N LEU A 78 -13.38 -3.21 13.48
CA LEU A 78 -13.21 -4.36 12.59
C LEU A 78 -13.89 -5.62 13.17
N THR A 79 -14.81 -6.19 12.41
CA THR A 79 -15.53 -7.40 12.76
C THR A 79 -15.62 -8.35 11.58
N LEU A 80 -15.46 -9.65 11.80
CA LEU A 80 -15.69 -10.70 10.81
C LEU A 80 -16.95 -11.48 11.16
N LYS A 81 -17.69 -11.89 10.13
CA LYS A 81 -18.82 -12.81 10.29
C LYS A 81 -18.75 -13.96 9.28
N LEU A 82 -19.15 -15.14 9.72
CA LEU A 82 -19.35 -16.30 8.85
C LEU A 82 -20.82 -16.37 8.45
N GLU A 83 -21.12 -15.95 7.23
CA GLU A 83 -22.47 -15.85 6.69
C GLU A 83 -22.54 -16.65 5.40
N ASN A 84 -23.55 -17.53 5.26
CA ASN A 84 -23.73 -18.37 4.06
C ASN A 84 -22.47 -19.15 3.64
N LYS A 85 -21.69 -19.66 4.60
CA LYS A 85 -20.40 -20.36 4.39
C LYS A 85 -19.29 -19.47 3.79
N ALA A 86 -19.43 -18.16 3.84
CA ALA A 86 -18.42 -17.21 3.42
C ALA A 86 -18.04 -16.29 4.58
N THR A 87 -16.75 -15.99 4.68
CA THR A 87 -16.25 -14.97 5.61
C THR A 87 -16.49 -13.58 5.03
N THR A 88 -17.10 -12.70 5.83
CA THR A 88 -17.41 -11.32 5.46
C THR A 88 -16.79 -10.38 6.49
N ILE A 89 -16.04 -9.39 6.00
CA ILE A 89 -15.40 -8.37 6.82
C ILE A 89 -16.34 -7.17 6.94
N TYR A 90 -16.43 -6.59 8.13
CA TYR A 90 -17.19 -5.39 8.44
C TYR A 90 -16.27 -4.36 9.07
N VAL A 91 -16.39 -3.12 8.61
CA VAL A 91 -15.72 -1.95 9.19
C VAL A 91 -16.81 -0.98 9.63
N ASP A 92 -16.81 -0.59 10.91
CA ASP A 92 -17.84 0.26 11.53
C ASP A 92 -19.28 -0.24 11.24
N GLY A 93 -19.47 -1.56 11.37
CA GLY A 93 -20.74 -2.23 11.11
C GLY A 93 -21.16 -2.30 9.64
N LYS A 94 -20.45 -1.66 8.71
CA LYS A 94 -20.70 -1.71 7.26
C LYS A 94 -19.90 -2.84 6.62
N GLN A 95 -20.50 -3.53 5.67
CA GLN A 95 -19.81 -4.59 4.94
C GLN A 95 -18.67 -3.99 4.10
N PHE A 96 -17.46 -4.53 4.25
CA PHE A 96 -16.31 -4.16 3.45
C PHE A 96 -16.35 -4.95 2.12
N ILE A 97 -16.54 -4.24 1.01
CA ILE A 97 -16.72 -4.82 -0.33
C ILE A 97 -15.54 -4.39 -1.19
N GLN A 98 -14.44 -5.13 -1.07
CA GLN A 98 -13.30 -5.04 -1.98
C GLN A 98 -12.80 -6.45 -2.26
N CYS A 99 -12.26 -6.68 -3.46
CA CYS A 99 -12.02 -8.03 -3.98
C CYS A 99 -11.34 -8.93 -2.94
N LYS A 100 -12.03 -10.02 -2.58
CA LYS A 100 -11.58 -11.04 -1.63
C LYS A 100 -10.45 -11.91 -2.21
N PHE A 101 -9.43 -11.30 -2.81
CA PHE A 101 -8.25 -12.03 -3.23
C PHE A 101 -7.34 -12.24 -2.03
N LEU A 102 -7.55 -13.37 -1.35
CA LEU A 102 -6.52 -13.95 -0.52
C LEU A 102 -5.59 -14.74 -1.45
N LEU A 103 -4.39 -14.20 -1.70
CA LEU A 103 -3.30 -14.87 -2.41
C LEU A 103 -2.61 -15.86 -1.46
N LEU A 104 -2.84 -17.15 -1.65
CA LEU A 104 -1.96 -18.21 -1.15
C LEU A 104 -1.84 -19.30 -2.24
N ASN A 105 -0.85 -19.15 -3.13
CA ASN A 105 -0.06 -20.20 -3.78
C ASN A 105 0.68 -19.59 -5.00
N ILE A 106 1.91 -19.14 -4.81
CA ILE A 106 2.86 -19.01 -5.94
C ILE A 106 3.82 -20.21 -5.80
N PRO A 107 3.79 -21.19 -6.71
CA PRO A 107 4.68 -22.31 -6.62
C PRO A 107 6.13 -21.86 -6.94
N PRO A 108 7.15 -22.42 -6.25
CA PRO A 108 8.51 -21.90 -6.24
C PRO A 108 9.23 -21.94 -7.61
N ASP A 109 8.70 -22.70 -8.55
CA ASP A 109 9.12 -22.78 -9.95
C ASP A 109 8.72 -21.54 -10.77
N LYS A 110 7.68 -20.79 -10.36
CA LYS A 110 7.23 -19.57 -11.04
C LYS A 110 7.89 -18.28 -10.55
N VAL A 111 8.75 -18.35 -9.52
CA VAL A 111 9.41 -17.16 -8.94
C VAL A 111 10.31 -16.43 -9.95
N ARG A 112 10.83 -17.14 -10.96
CA ARG A 112 11.69 -16.58 -12.02
C ARG A 112 10.95 -15.75 -13.07
N ASP A 113 9.62 -15.85 -13.14
CA ASP A 113 8.80 -15.05 -14.08
C ASP A 113 8.52 -13.63 -13.54
N PHE A 114 8.99 -13.32 -12.32
CA PHE A 114 8.79 -12.04 -11.64
C PHE A 114 10.04 -11.13 -11.68
N ASP A 115 11.10 -11.54 -12.39
CA ASP A 115 12.37 -10.81 -12.43
C ASP A 115 12.27 -9.47 -13.21
N ASP A 116 11.23 -9.28 -14.04
CA ASP A 116 10.98 -8.09 -14.89
C ASP A 116 9.75 -7.26 -14.44
N ILE A 117 9.50 -7.17 -13.13
CA ILE A 117 8.37 -6.41 -12.58
C ILE A 117 8.87 -5.08 -12.04
N GLU A 118 8.58 -4.01 -12.77
CA GLU A 118 8.99 -2.65 -12.41
C GLU A 118 8.05 -2.00 -11.38
N SER A 119 6.81 -2.51 -11.24
CA SER A 119 5.82 -1.94 -10.31
C SER A 119 4.81 -2.96 -9.76
N ILE A 120 4.20 -2.63 -8.62
CA ILE A 120 3.14 -3.42 -7.98
C ILE A 120 1.90 -3.53 -8.89
N ASP A 121 1.66 -2.54 -9.74
CA ASP A 121 0.55 -2.55 -10.70
C ASP A 121 0.84 -3.51 -11.88
N ASP A 122 2.10 -3.57 -12.38
CA ASP A 122 2.52 -4.58 -13.36
C ASP A 122 2.43 -6.01 -12.80
N ALA A 123 2.76 -6.17 -11.51
CA ALA A 123 2.60 -7.44 -10.81
C ALA A 123 1.12 -7.84 -10.73
N ALA A 124 0.24 -6.89 -10.41
CA ALA A 124 -1.19 -7.11 -10.29
C ALA A 124 -1.84 -7.49 -11.62
N GLU A 125 -1.44 -6.85 -12.73
CA GLU A 125 -1.98 -7.15 -14.07
C GLU A 125 -1.57 -8.54 -14.57
N ARG A 126 -0.31 -8.95 -14.34
CA ARG A 126 0.20 -10.29 -14.68
C ARG A 126 -0.40 -11.39 -13.78
N LEU A 127 -0.54 -11.12 -12.48
CA LEU A 127 -1.21 -12.03 -11.54
C LEU A 127 -2.69 -12.21 -11.88
N ASN A 128 -3.36 -11.17 -12.36
CA ASN A 128 -4.77 -11.25 -12.76
C ASN A 128 -4.97 -12.28 -13.90
N HIS A 129 -4.01 -12.37 -14.82
CA HIS A 129 -4.08 -13.31 -15.94
C HIS A 129 -3.77 -14.77 -15.56
N ASP A 130 -2.90 -14.99 -14.57
CA ASP A 130 -2.49 -16.32 -14.11
C ASP A 130 -3.49 -16.95 -13.11
N LEU A 131 -4.21 -16.12 -12.36
CA LEU A 131 -5.20 -16.55 -11.38
C LEU A 131 -6.50 -17.04 -12.02
N GLU A 132 -6.81 -16.67 -13.27
CA GLU A 132 -7.93 -17.26 -14.01
C GLU A 132 -7.66 -18.71 -14.44
N TYR A 133 -6.38 -19.11 -14.58
CA TYR A 133 -6.02 -20.42 -15.15
C TYR A 133 -5.70 -21.51 -14.10
N GLN A 134 -5.31 -21.15 -12.87
CA GLN A 134 -4.85 -22.13 -11.86
C GLN A 134 -5.92 -22.62 -10.88
N ASN A 135 -7.14 -22.84 -11.37
CA ASN A 135 -8.24 -23.46 -10.62
C ASN A 135 -8.12 -25.01 -10.48
N LYS A 136 -6.90 -25.56 -10.40
CA LYS A 136 -6.65 -27.01 -10.27
C LYS A 136 -5.73 -27.31 -9.08
N ILE A 137 -6.30 -27.25 -7.88
CA ILE A 137 -6.19 -28.17 -6.74
C ILE A 137 -6.92 -27.48 -5.58
N LYS A 138 -8.23 -27.66 -5.49
CA LYS A 138 -9.05 -27.15 -4.38
C LYS A 138 -8.88 -28.09 -3.19
N ILE A 139 -7.93 -27.79 -2.30
CA ILE A 139 -8.00 -28.33 -0.94
C ILE A 139 -9.29 -27.77 -0.33
N LYS A 140 -10.26 -28.64 -0.06
CA LYS A 140 -11.58 -28.24 0.43
C LYS A 140 -11.49 -27.96 1.93
N ILE A 141 -11.03 -26.76 2.29
CA ILE A 141 -10.97 -26.31 3.68
C ILE A 141 -12.41 -26.07 4.17
N PRO A 142 -12.80 -26.54 5.37
CA PRO A 142 -14.10 -26.22 5.95
C PRO A 142 -14.26 -24.69 6.12
N PRO A 143 -15.43 -24.10 5.79
CA PRO A 143 -15.67 -22.66 5.93
C PRO A 143 -15.36 -22.10 7.32
N GLU A 144 -15.60 -22.88 8.37
CA GLU A 144 -15.29 -22.52 9.74
C GLU A 144 -13.78 -22.45 10.00
N THR A 145 -13.00 -23.37 9.42
CA THR A 145 -11.54 -23.36 9.52
C THR A 145 -10.95 -22.17 8.77
N GLU A 146 -11.48 -21.87 7.59
CA GLU A 146 -11.09 -20.69 6.81
C GLU A 146 -11.43 -19.40 7.56
N PHE A 147 -12.62 -19.32 8.15
CA PHE A 147 -13.05 -18.18 8.97
C PHE A 147 -12.08 -17.90 10.12
N TRP A 148 -11.70 -18.92 10.88
CA TRP A 148 -10.74 -18.75 11.98
C TRP A 148 -9.35 -18.33 11.49
N ALA A 149 -8.88 -18.86 10.36
CA ALA A 149 -7.62 -18.43 9.76
C ALA A 149 -7.64 -16.94 9.39
N HIS A 150 -8.72 -16.47 8.76
CA HIS A 150 -8.90 -15.04 8.43
C HIS A 150 -8.95 -14.17 9.68
N CYS A 151 -9.70 -14.60 10.71
CA CYS A 151 -9.77 -13.89 11.99
C CYS A 151 -8.40 -13.77 12.65
N SER A 152 -7.62 -14.86 12.71
CA SER A 152 -6.29 -14.85 13.31
C SER A 152 -5.31 -13.95 12.55
N ASN A 153 -5.32 -13.98 11.20
CA ASN A 153 -4.44 -13.11 10.41
C ASN A 153 -4.77 -11.62 10.62
N LEU A 154 -6.06 -11.27 10.60
CA LEU A 154 -6.49 -9.88 10.81
C LEU A 154 -6.31 -9.43 12.26
N GLN A 155 -6.46 -10.32 13.24
CA GLN A 155 -6.16 -10.05 14.64
C GLN A 155 -4.69 -9.65 14.81
N VAL A 156 -3.77 -10.46 14.26
CA VAL A 156 -2.33 -10.18 14.30
C VAL A 156 -2.00 -8.88 13.58
N TRP A 157 -2.63 -8.61 12.42
CA TRP A 157 -2.44 -7.36 11.71
C TRP A 157 -2.82 -6.13 12.56
N VAL A 158 -3.94 -6.19 13.29
CA VAL A 158 -4.36 -5.10 14.20
C VAL A 158 -3.44 -4.99 15.42
N GLU A 159 -3.07 -6.11 16.05
CA GLU A 159 -2.19 -6.11 17.23
C GLU A 159 -0.79 -5.55 16.95
N TYR A 160 -0.32 -5.67 15.71
CA TYR A 160 0.93 -5.10 15.24
C TYR A 160 0.73 -3.73 14.57
N ASN A 161 -0.26 -2.95 15.04
CA ASN A 161 -0.55 -1.60 14.59
C ASN A 161 -0.68 -1.48 13.07
N TYR A 162 -1.45 -2.39 12.46
CA TYR A 162 -1.76 -2.38 11.03
C TYR A 162 -0.54 -2.51 10.10
N ASP A 163 0.53 -3.17 10.55
CA ASP A 163 1.73 -3.40 9.75
C ASP A 163 1.39 -4.01 8.37
N THR A 164 1.60 -3.22 7.31
CA THR A 164 1.21 -3.54 5.94
C THR A 164 2.01 -4.68 5.33
N ARG A 165 3.06 -5.17 6.03
CA ARG A 165 3.83 -6.37 5.64
C ARG A 165 3.16 -7.67 6.05
N LEU A 166 2.19 -7.62 6.97
CA LEU A 166 1.50 -8.79 7.51
C LEU A 166 0.28 -9.20 6.67
N LEU A 167 -0.18 -8.34 5.77
CA LEU A 167 -1.28 -8.58 4.86
C LEU A 167 -0.89 -8.20 3.43
N HIS A 168 -1.45 -8.91 2.45
CA HIS A 168 -1.24 -8.56 1.05
C HIS A 168 -1.80 -7.16 0.74
N SER A 169 -1.06 -6.34 -0.01
CA SER A 169 -1.37 -4.93 -0.29
C SER A 169 -2.79 -4.70 -0.84
N ASN A 170 -3.28 -5.59 -1.71
CA ASN A 170 -4.64 -5.56 -2.28
C ASN A 170 -5.77 -5.59 -1.24
N LEU A 171 -5.52 -6.17 -0.06
CA LEU A 171 -6.45 -6.16 1.07
C LEU A 171 -6.03 -5.12 2.11
N ALA A 172 -4.73 -5.04 2.42
CA ALA A 172 -4.20 -4.20 3.48
C ALA A 172 -4.51 -2.71 3.24
N PHE A 173 -4.19 -2.18 2.06
CA PHE A 173 -4.32 -0.74 1.79
C PHE A 173 -5.78 -0.27 1.83
N PRO A 174 -6.73 -0.95 1.17
CA PRO A 174 -8.11 -0.48 1.20
C PRO A 174 -8.85 -0.78 2.50
N LEU A 175 -8.49 -1.87 3.20
CA LEU A 175 -9.02 -2.15 4.54
C LEU A 175 -8.52 -1.11 5.54
N LEU A 176 -7.23 -0.75 5.47
CA LEU A 176 -6.63 0.31 6.28
C LEU A 176 -7.34 1.65 6.04
N LYS A 177 -7.56 2.02 4.77
CA LYS A 177 -8.36 3.20 4.41
C LYS A 177 -9.75 3.17 5.05
N ALA A 178 -10.47 2.05 4.96
CA ALA A 178 -11.81 1.94 5.52
C ALA A 178 -11.82 2.12 7.05
N ILE A 179 -10.82 1.58 7.74
CA ILE A 179 -10.67 1.72 9.20
C ILE A 179 -10.28 3.16 9.57
N THR A 180 -9.42 3.82 8.77
CA THR A 180 -9.14 5.26 8.90
C THR A 180 -10.41 6.10 8.72
N ASP A 181 -11.22 5.82 7.70
CA ASP A 181 -12.48 6.52 7.45
C ASP A 181 -13.52 6.31 8.57
N ALA A 182 -13.40 5.22 9.33
CA ALA A 182 -14.21 4.95 10.51
C ALA A 182 -13.75 5.72 11.76
N GLY A 183 -12.56 6.34 11.73
CA GLY A 183 -12.07 7.21 12.81
C GLY A 183 -10.97 6.61 13.70
N ASP A 184 -10.39 5.46 13.34
CA ASP A 184 -9.25 4.91 14.07
C ASP A 184 -7.98 5.75 13.84
N HIS A 185 -7.48 6.38 14.91
CA HIS A 185 -6.29 7.23 14.86
C HIS A 185 -5.01 6.45 14.54
N ILE A 186 -4.84 5.22 15.04
CA ILE A 186 -3.64 4.42 14.76
C ILE A 186 -3.64 4.03 13.28
N ALA A 187 -4.80 3.61 12.76
CA ALA A 187 -4.96 3.32 11.34
C ALA A 187 -4.67 4.55 10.47
N ASN A 188 -5.14 5.74 10.87
CA ASN A 188 -4.87 6.99 10.16
C ASN A 188 -3.38 7.29 10.02
N GLU A 189 -2.60 7.16 11.10
CA GLU A 189 -1.16 7.43 11.06
C GLU A 189 -0.43 6.43 10.16
N VAL A 190 -0.77 5.14 10.25
CA VAL A 190 -0.19 4.10 9.38
C VAL A 190 -0.58 4.33 7.93
N PHE A 191 -1.83 4.73 7.67
CA PHE A 191 -2.32 5.00 6.33
C PHE A 191 -1.61 6.18 5.67
N LYS A 192 -1.38 7.27 6.43
CA LYS A 192 -0.57 8.40 5.97
C LYS A 192 0.85 7.98 5.61
N GLN A 193 1.51 7.17 6.44
CA GLN A 193 2.85 6.67 6.15
C GLN A 193 2.87 5.82 4.87
N GLU A 194 1.89 4.96 4.71
CA GLU A 194 1.74 4.07 3.56
C GLU A 194 1.45 4.83 2.25
N ILE A 195 0.69 5.94 2.31
CA ILE A 195 0.54 6.89 1.20
C ILE A 195 1.87 7.56 0.90
N LYS A 196 2.59 8.07 1.92
CA LYS A 196 3.88 8.74 1.74
C LYS A 196 4.90 7.82 1.08
N LEU A 197 5.01 6.56 1.53
CA LEU A 197 5.90 5.55 0.93
C LEU A 197 5.57 5.30 -0.56
N ARG A 198 4.29 5.17 -0.92
CA ARG A 198 3.91 5.06 -2.35
C ARG A 198 4.22 6.33 -3.12
N PHE A 199 4.03 7.48 -2.51
CA PHE A 199 4.30 8.75 -3.14
C PHE A 199 5.80 8.96 -3.40
N GLU A 200 6.65 8.56 -2.44
CA GLU A 200 8.11 8.57 -2.48
C GLU A 200 8.70 7.50 -3.42
N SER A 201 7.91 6.55 -3.94
CA SER A 201 8.36 5.64 -4.98
C SER A 201 8.67 6.33 -6.32
N PHE A 202 8.28 7.60 -6.46
CA PHE A 202 8.42 8.41 -7.68
C PHE A 202 7.82 7.81 -8.94
N ASN A 203 6.93 6.80 -8.82
CA ASN A 203 6.15 6.31 -9.94
C ASN A 203 5.08 7.35 -10.33
N PRO A 204 5.14 7.98 -11.53
CA PRO A 204 4.24 9.06 -11.88
C PRO A 204 2.77 8.63 -11.96
N SER A 205 2.50 7.38 -12.35
CA SER A 205 1.13 6.85 -12.42
C SER A 205 0.55 6.65 -11.02
N THR A 206 1.34 6.11 -10.09
CA THR A 206 0.94 5.95 -8.68
C THR A 206 0.71 7.30 -8.01
N GLN A 207 1.62 8.26 -8.18
CA GLN A 207 1.46 9.61 -7.63
C GLN A 207 0.22 10.31 -8.21
N GLN A 208 -0.03 10.18 -9.51
CA GLN A 208 -1.22 10.74 -10.16
C GLN A 208 -2.48 10.12 -9.55
N HIS A 209 -2.52 8.80 -9.45
CA HIS A 209 -3.65 8.07 -8.86
C HIS A 209 -3.94 8.53 -7.42
N LEU A 210 -2.90 8.68 -6.59
CA LEU A 210 -3.05 9.12 -5.21
C LEU A 210 -3.63 10.55 -5.11
N ILE A 211 -3.20 11.46 -5.99
CA ILE A 211 -3.72 12.83 -6.02
C ILE A 211 -5.16 12.86 -6.53
N GLU A 212 -5.44 12.20 -7.65
CA GLU A 212 -6.75 12.23 -8.32
C GLU A 212 -7.87 11.65 -7.45
N ASN A 213 -7.56 10.58 -6.69
CA ASN A 213 -8.50 9.96 -5.77
C ASN A 213 -8.54 10.66 -4.39
N GLY A 214 -7.79 11.76 -4.21
CA GLY A 214 -7.86 12.58 -3.02
C GLY A 214 -7.18 11.97 -1.79
N TYR A 215 -6.25 11.02 -1.95
CA TYR A 215 -5.51 10.43 -0.82
C TYR A 215 -4.64 11.46 -0.08
N LEU A 216 -4.27 12.56 -0.73
CA LEU A 216 -3.57 13.65 -0.04
C LEU A 216 -4.48 14.46 0.90
N ASN A 217 -5.80 14.28 0.85
CA ASN A 217 -6.73 14.98 1.74
C ASN A 217 -6.68 14.47 3.18
N TYR A 218 -6.11 13.28 3.42
CA TYR A 218 -5.87 12.75 4.76
C TYR A 218 -4.78 13.53 5.52
N PHE A 219 -3.95 14.29 4.82
CA PHE A 219 -2.89 15.10 5.39
C PHE A 219 -3.39 16.51 5.74
N SER A 220 -2.70 17.19 6.66
CA SER A 220 -2.90 18.63 6.88
C SER A 220 -2.45 19.43 5.64
N LYS A 221 -2.77 20.73 5.62
CA LYS A 221 -2.33 21.59 4.53
C LYS A 221 -0.79 21.67 4.48
N GLU A 222 -0.16 21.79 5.63
CA GLU A 222 1.29 21.88 5.81
C GLU A 222 1.98 20.57 5.39
N GLU A 223 1.47 19.42 5.83
CA GLU A 223 1.96 18.10 5.44
C GLU A 223 1.88 17.90 3.91
N ARG A 224 0.76 18.30 3.28
CA ARG A 224 0.63 18.25 1.82
C ARG A 224 1.66 19.13 1.12
N GLU A 225 1.85 20.36 1.58
CA GLU A 225 2.82 21.29 1.00
C GLU A 225 4.25 20.73 1.10
N GLU A 226 4.60 20.07 2.20
CA GLU A 226 5.89 19.39 2.37
C GLU A 226 6.04 18.22 1.39
N ILE A 227 5.03 17.36 1.25
CA ILE A 227 5.00 16.25 0.28
C ILE A 227 5.20 16.78 -1.15
N PHE A 228 4.45 17.83 -1.51
CA PHE A 228 4.55 18.45 -2.83
C PHE A 228 5.92 19.05 -3.11
N LYS A 229 6.56 19.66 -2.10
CA LYS A 229 7.86 20.29 -2.23
C LYS A 229 9.01 19.29 -2.32
N LEU A 230 8.94 18.21 -1.55
CA LEU A 230 10.04 17.23 -1.45
C LEU A 230 10.01 16.20 -2.57
N ILE A 231 8.82 15.83 -3.07
CA ILE A 231 8.64 14.58 -3.83
C ILE A 231 8.20 14.83 -5.28
N LEU A 232 7.60 15.97 -5.60
CA LEU A 232 7.20 16.25 -6.99
C LEU A 232 8.17 17.24 -7.62
N ASP A 233 8.96 16.72 -8.56
CA ASP A 233 9.73 17.56 -9.45
C ASP A 233 8.81 18.34 -10.40
N GLU A 234 9.35 19.39 -11.01
CA GLU A 234 8.61 20.18 -12.00
C GLU A 234 8.14 19.34 -13.20
N ASN A 235 8.88 18.29 -13.57
CA ASN A 235 8.62 17.51 -14.78
C ASN A 235 7.38 16.64 -14.65
N ILE A 236 7.10 16.09 -13.47
CA ILE A 236 5.90 15.28 -13.21
C ILE A 236 4.64 16.12 -13.45
N TRP A 237 4.58 17.33 -12.87
CA TRP A 237 3.48 18.26 -13.10
C TRP A 237 3.33 18.68 -14.56
N ILE A 238 4.45 18.91 -15.25
CA ILE A 238 4.46 19.24 -16.69
C ILE A 238 3.88 18.08 -17.50
N ASN A 239 4.34 16.85 -17.25
CA ASN A 239 3.90 15.65 -17.98
C ASN A 239 2.40 15.40 -17.77
N TRP A 240 1.90 15.49 -16.54
CA TRP A 240 0.46 15.39 -16.28
C TRP A 240 -0.32 16.50 -16.94
N GLY A 241 0.17 17.74 -16.89
CA GLY A 241 -0.43 18.88 -17.59
C GLY A 241 -0.63 18.59 -19.07
N TYR A 242 0.39 18.05 -19.75
CA TYR A 242 0.28 17.63 -21.15
C TYR A 242 -0.66 16.45 -21.38
N ASN A 243 -0.66 15.44 -20.50
CA ASN A 243 -1.60 14.30 -20.58
C ASN A 243 -3.06 14.76 -20.51
N HIS A 244 -3.40 15.61 -19.54
CA HIS A 244 -4.74 16.19 -19.43
C HIS A 244 -5.09 17.11 -20.60
N LEU A 245 -4.12 17.84 -21.14
CA LEU A 245 -4.32 18.69 -22.30
C LEU A 245 -4.63 17.86 -23.55
N ASN A 246 -3.93 16.74 -23.74
CA ASN A 246 -4.17 15.78 -24.81
C ASN A 246 -5.55 15.09 -24.66
N ALA A 247 -5.96 14.81 -23.43
CA ALA A 247 -7.31 14.34 -23.10
C ALA A 247 -8.40 15.43 -23.18
N ASN A 248 -8.10 16.62 -23.72
CA ASN A 248 -8.98 17.79 -23.84
C ASN A 248 -9.54 18.33 -22.50
N ARG A 249 -8.95 17.95 -21.35
CA ARG A 249 -9.30 18.41 -20.00
C ARG A 249 -8.58 19.72 -19.65
N LYS A 250 -8.89 20.78 -20.40
CA LYS A 250 -8.15 22.07 -20.39
C LYS A 250 -8.05 22.73 -18.99
N LYS A 251 -9.12 22.68 -18.19
CA LYS A 251 -9.14 23.29 -16.84
C LYS A 251 -8.13 22.61 -15.91
N LYS A 252 -8.11 21.27 -15.90
CA LYS A 252 -7.18 20.49 -15.07
C LYS A 252 -5.74 20.63 -15.55
N ALA A 253 -5.51 20.60 -16.86
CA ALA A 253 -4.19 20.86 -17.44
C ALA A 253 -3.61 22.21 -16.97
N LEU A 254 -4.43 23.26 -16.94
CA LEU A 254 -3.99 24.58 -16.47
C LEU A 254 -3.61 24.58 -14.99
N GLU A 255 -4.40 23.93 -14.14
CA GLU A 255 -4.12 23.77 -12.71
C GLU A 255 -2.77 23.06 -12.48
N LEU A 256 -2.53 21.97 -13.21
CA LEU A 256 -1.28 21.21 -13.12
C LEU A 256 -0.06 22.02 -13.58
N PHE A 257 -0.19 22.79 -14.67
CA PHE A 257 0.89 23.69 -15.07
C PHE A 257 1.14 24.84 -14.08
N PHE A 258 0.13 25.29 -13.34
CA PHE A 258 0.35 26.25 -12.25
C PHE A 258 1.11 25.64 -11.07
N HIS A 259 0.87 24.37 -10.74
CA HIS A 259 1.70 23.65 -9.77
C HIS A 259 3.16 23.58 -10.24
N ALA A 260 3.41 23.22 -11.50
CA ALA A 260 4.76 23.24 -12.08
C ALA A 260 5.39 24.64 -12.01
N ARG A 261 4.62 25.69 -12.28
CA ARG A 261 5.09 27.09 -12.26
C ARG A 261 5.44 27.57 -10.86
N ASN A 262 4.75 27.09 -9.83
CA ASN A 262 5.07 27.42 -8.45
C ASN A 262 6.43 26.84 -8.01
N ILE A 263 6.86 25.72 -8.62
CA ILE A 263 8.17 25.12 -8.37
C ILE A 263 9.25 25.88 -9.13
N ASN A 264 9.06 26.09 -10.43
CA ASN A 264 9.99 26.84 -11.28
C ASN A 264 9.24 27.86 -12.16
N PRO A 265 9.19 29.13 -11.72
CA PRO A 265 8.39 30.16 -12.39
C PRO A 265 8.79 30.45 -13.84
N ILE A 266 10.06 30.24 -14.18
CA ILE A 266 10.62 30.60 -15.49
C ILE A 266 10.83 29.39 -16.39
N ASN A 267 10.39 28.18 -16.01
CA ASN A 267 10.58 27.01 -16.86
C ASN A 267 9.85 27.17 -18.21
N PRO A 268 10.56 27.15 -19.36
CA PRO A 268 9.95 27.39 -20.65
C PRO A 268 8.95 26.29 -21.04
N LYS A 269 9.15 25.03 -20.62
CA LYS A 269 8.20 23.94 -20.91
C LYS A 269 6.86 24.15 -20.20
N THR A 270 6.90 24.58 -18.94
CA THR A 270 5.71 24.92 -18.16
C THR A 270 4.96 26.10 -18.77
N LEU A 271 5.67 27.19 -19.05
CA LEU A 271 5.08 28.39 -19.66
C LEU A 271 4.49 28.08 -21.05
N LEU A 272 5.16 27.27 -21.86
CA LEU A 272 4.62 26.81 -23.15
C LEU A 272 3.34 25.99 -22.97
N GLY A 273 3.27 25.14 -21.94
CA GLY A 273 2.06 24.38 -21.59
C GLY A 273 0.89 25.31 -21.24
N ILE A 274 1.12 26.31 -20.39
CA ILE A 274 0.13 27.35 -20.04
C ILE A 274 -0.35 28.11 -21.28
N ALA A 275 0.59 28.57 -22.12
CA ALA A 275 0.26 29.27 -23.36
C ALA A 275 -0.60 28.40 -24.28
N GLN A 276 -0.25 27.12 -24.44
CA GLN A 276 -1.01 26.18 -25.27
C GLN A 276 -2.45 26.01 -24.74
N VAL A 277 -2.66 25.95 -23.42
CA VAL A 277 -4.01 25.93 -22.83
C VAL A 277 -4.78 27.21 -23.15
N TYR A 278 -4.13 28.38 -23.06
CA TYR A 278 -4.77 29.64 -23.40
C TYR A 278 -5.14 29.73 -24.88
N VAL A 279 -4.27 29.30 -25.80
CA VAL A 279 -4.57 29.19 -27.23
C VAL A 279 -5.77 28.27 -27.46
N ARG A 280 -5.78 27.06 -26.87
CA ARG A 280 -6.91 26.11 -27.00
C ARG A 280 -8.20 26.60 -26.36
N THR A 281 -8.15 27.58 -25.47
CA THR A 281 -9.32 28.22 -24.85
C THR A 281 -9.66 29.58 -25.47
N LYS A 282 -9.02 29.95 -26.59
CA LYS A 282 -9.19 31.23 -27.32
C LYS A 282 -8.91 32.47 -26.47
N LYS A 283 -8.08 32.34 -25.43
CA LYS A 283 -7.63 33.45 -24.57
C LYS A 283 -6.31 34.00 -25.12
N TYR A 284 -6.37 34.56 -26.33
CA TYR A 284 -5.18 34.94 -27.10
C TYR A 284 -4.34 36.02 -26.41
N ASP A 285 -4.96 37.01 -25.75
CA ASP A 285 -4.24 38.04 -24.99
C ASP A 285 -3.36 37.44 -23.89
N LYS A 286 -3.91 36.44 -23.16
CA LYS A 286 -3.16 35.75 -22.10
C LYS A 286 -2.06 34.87 -22.68
N ALA A 287 -2.30 34.22 -23.82
CA ALA A 287 -1.27 33.44 -24.50
C ALA A 287 -0.10 34.32 -24.94
N LEU A 288 -0.39 35.49 -25.54
CA LEU A 288 0.61 36.48 -25.93
C LEU A 288 1.44 36.98 -24.74
N GLN A 289 0.79 37.27 -23.60
CA GLN A 289 1.49 37.63 -22.37
C GLN A 289 2.51 36.56 -21.95
N ILE A 290 2.10 35.29 -21.95
CA ILE A 290 2.99 34.18 -21.59
C ILE A 290 4.10 33.98 -22.62
N TYR A 291 3.83 34.11 -23.93
CA TYR A 291 4.90 34.03 -24.93
C TYR A 291 5.92 35.17 -24.79
N ASN A 292 5.48 36.39 -24.51
CA ASN A 292 6.38 37.51 -24.22
C ASN A 292 7.20 37.25 -22.96
N GLU A 293 6.60 36.68 -21.91
CA GLU A 293 7.30 36.26 -20.70
C GLU A 293 8.40 35.23 -21.01
N ILE A 294 8.11 34.20 -21.80
CA ILE A 294 9.13 33.21 -22.21
C ILE A 294 10.27 33.90 -22.95
N LEU A 295 9.97 34.79 -23.89
CA LEU A 295 10.97 35.48 -24.73
C LEU A 295 11.81 36.50 -23.95
N GLN A 296 11.31 37.00 -22.82
CA GLN A 296 12.08 37.86 -21.93
C GLN A 296 13.27 37.10 -21.30
N TYR A 297 13.08 35.84 -20.95
CA TYR A 297 14.11 34.99 -20.34
C TYR A 297 14.85 34.12 -21.36
N TYR A 298 14.19 33.73 -22.45
CA TYR A 298 14.70 32.85 -23.51
C TYR A 298 14.41 33.45 -24.89
N PRO A 299 15.17 34.48 -25.32
CA PRO A 299 14.92 35.19 -26.58
C PRO A 299 14.89 34.29 -27.82
N ASP A 300 15.71 33.23 -27.83
CA ASP A 300 15.85 32.30 -28.96
C ASP A 300 14.86 31.12 -28.89
N ASN A 301 13.86 31.16 -28.00
CA ASN A 301 12.89 30.09 -27.89
C ASN A 301 11.96 30.05 -29.10
N LEU A 302 12.30 29.20 -30.08
CA LEU A 302 11.56 29.04 -31.34
C LEU A 302 10.07 28.75 -31.14
N LYS A 303 9.71 27.94 -30.14
CA LYS A 303 8.30 27.61 -29.87
C LYS A 303 7.52 28.85 -29.42
N ALA A 304 8.13 29.70 -28.59
CA ALA A 304 7.51 30.94 -28.15
C ALA A 304 7.45 31.99 -29.26
N LEU A 305 8.50 32.12 -30.09
CA LEU A 305 8.50 32.99 -31.28
C LEU A 305 7.37 32.61 -32.26
N ASN A 306 7.31 31.33 -32.63
CA ASN A 306 6.29 30.81 -33.53
C ASN A 306 4.88 30.96 -32.93
N GLY A 307 4.74 30.67 -31.64
CA GLY A 307 3.51 30.88 -30.88
C GLY A 307 3.03 32.33 -30.94
N LYS A 308 3.90 33.29 -30.58
CA LYS A 308 3.60 34.72 -30.63
C LYS A 308 3.19 35.19 -32.03
N ASN A 309 3.95 34.81 -33.06
CA ASN A 309 3.64 35.18 -34.45
C ASN A 309 2.26 34.66 -34.88
N SER A 310 1.93 33.41 -34.53
CA SER A 310 0.62 32.83 -34.84
C SER A 310 -0.57 33.54 -34.19
N MET A 311 -0.36 34.21 -33.04
CA MET A 311 -1.41 34.94 -32.33
C MET A 311 -1.70 36.30 -32.96
N HIS A 312 -0.69 36.98 -33.52
CA HIS A 312 -0.90 38.25 -34.22
C HIS A 312 -1.77 38.10 -35.49
N HIS A 313 -1.90 36.89 -36.02
CA HIS A 313 -2.80 36.58 -37.13
C HIS A 313 -4.23 36.18 -36.70
N GLN A 314 -4.49 36.03 -35.40
CA GLN A 314 -5.77 35.56 -34.84
C GLN A 314 -6.50 36.58 -33.95
N VAL A 315 -5.87 37.72 -33.65
CA VAL A 315 -6.43 38.89 -32.95
C VAL A 315 -6.92 39.90 -33.98
#